data_AF-A0A4Q9MPP7-F1
#
_entry.id   AF-A0A4Q9MPP7-F1
#
_cell.length_a   1.000
_cell.length_b   1.000
_cell.length_c   1.000
_cell.angle_alpha   90.00
_cell.angle_beta   90.00
_cell.angle_gamma   90.00
#
_symmetry.space_group_name_H-M   'P 1'
#
loop_
_entity.id
_entity.type
_entity.pdbx_description
1 polymer ?
#
loop_
_entity_poly.entity_id
_entity_poly.type
_entity_poly.pdbx_seq_one_letter_code
_entity_poly.pdbx_strand_id
1 'polypeptide(L)'
;RMRRMPTFGRDRIRRFWHDVSARKRLAARDYEAFLIVGITIMPAFEGLLDLPDDQNVADLLFELANWHALAKLRLHTDVTVDIFRASTKLMYEAIRTFAEKTC
;
A
#
# COMPACT_ATOMS: atom_id res chain seq x y z
N ARG A 1 -9.46 10.91 6.29
CA ARG A 1 -10.03 9.91 5.35
C ARG A 1 -9.98 8.49 5.93
N MET A 2 -8.83 8.01 6.41
CA MET A 2 -8.69 6.64 6.94
C MET A 2 -9.66 6.23 8.07
N ARG A 3 -10.06 7.14 8.97
CA ARG A 3 -11.05 6.86 10.04
C ARG A 3 -12.45 6.46 9.54
N ARG A 4 -12.78 6.79 8.28
CA ARG A 4 -14.07 6.50 7.66
C ARG A 4 -14.08 5.17 6.92
N MET A 5 -12.96 4.46 6.86
CA MET A 5 -12.91 3.21 6.11
C MET A 5 -13.60 2.06 6.84
N PRO A 6 -14.24 1.17 6.07
CA PRO A 6 -14.89 0.00 6.62
C PRO A 6 -13.86 -0.94 7.25
N THR A 7 -14.26 -1.56 8.36
CA THR A 7 -13.49 -2.65 8.95
C THR A 7 -13.66 -3.90 8.09
N PHE A 8 -12.57 -4.64 7.86
CA PHE A 8 -12.59 -5.86 7.04
C PHE A 8 -12.00 -7.05 7.79
N GLY A 9 -12.75 -8.15 7.80
CA GLY A 9 -12.43 -9.36 8.55
C GLY A 9 -12.58 -9.18 10.07
N ARG A 10 -12.88 -10.28 10.76
CA ARG A 10 -12.83 -10.34 12.23
C ARG A 10 -11.35 -10.24 12.62
N ASP A 11 -10.92 -9.09 13.13
CA ASP A 11 -9.56 -8.78 13.62
C ASP A 11 -8.42 -8.48 12.63
N ARG A 12 -8.65 -8.43 11.30
CA ARG A 12 -7.57 -8.02 10.36
C ARG A 12 -7.49 -6.51 10.18
N ILE A 13 -8.59 -5.85 9.85
CA ILE A 13 -8.65 -4.39 9.66
C ILE A 13 -9.60 -3.80 10.69
N ARG A 14 -9.03 -3.16 11.71
CA ARG A 14 -9.78 -2.48 12.77
C ARG A 14 -10.05 -1.03 12.40
N ARG A 15 -11.07 -0.45 13.05
CA ARG A 15 -11.42 0.95 12.84
C ARG A 15 -10.30 1.85 13.35
N PHE A 16 -9.83 2.76 12.50
CA PHE A 16 -8.86 3.77 12.91
C PHE A 16 -9.57 4.86 13.75
N TRP A 17 -9.33 4.87 15.06
CA TRP A 17 -9.93 5.84 15.98
C TRP A 17 -9.14 7.15 16.06
N HIS A 18 -7.82 7.05 15.97
CA HIS A 18 -6.90 8.18 16.09
C HIS A 18 -6.45 8.71 14.73
N ASP A 19 -5.76 9.85 14.74
CA ASP A 19 -5.26 10.43 13.51
C ASP A 19 -4.04 9.65 13.04
N VAL A 20 -4.15 9.05 11.85
CA VAL A 20 -3.10 8.20 11.28
C VAL A 20 -1.90 9.06 10.89
N SER A 21 -2.14 10.26 10.35
CA SER A 21 -1.07 11.18 9.93
C SER A 21 -0.26 11.69 11.12
N ALA A 22 -0.91 11.92 12.27
CA ALA A 22 -0.26 12.39 13.49
C ALA A 22 0.66 11.35 14.15
N ARG A 23 0.50 10.05 13.81
CA ARG A 23 1.29 8.92 14.33
C ARG A 23 1.41 8.85 15.86
N LYS A 24 0.45 9.41 16.60
CA LYS A 24 0.43 9.37 18.07
C LYS A 24 -0.27 8.11 18.54
N ARG A 25 0.35 7.39 19.48
CA ARG A 25 -0.20 6.18 20.15
C ARG A 25 -0.49 5.02 19.19
N LEU A 26 0.44 4.71 18.28
CA LEU A 26 0.34 3.57 17.38
C LEU A 26 1.00 2.33 18.00
N ALA A 27 0.30 1.20 17.96
CA ALA A 27 0.89 -0.10 18.27
C ALA A 27 1.47 -0.74 17.00
N ALA A 28 2.41 -1.67 17.15
CA ALA A 28 3.03 -2.39 16.02
C ALA A 28 2.00 -2.99 15.04
N ARG A 29 0.90 -3.52 15.57
CA ARG A 29 -0.23 -4.08 14.80
C ARG A 29 -0.96 -3.05 13.92
N ASP A 30 -0.96 -1.77 14.31
CA ASP A 30 -1.65 -0.73 13.54
C ASP A 30 -0.85 -0.40 12.26
N TYR A 31 0.48 -0.61 12.29
CA TYR A 31 1.31 -0.53 11.09
C TYR A 31 0.94 -1.60 10.07
N GLU A 32 0.62 -2.83 10.49
CA GLU A 32 0.15 -3.86 9.56
C GLU A 32 -1.18 -3.47 8.90
N ALA A 33 -2.09 -2.85 9.66
CA ALA A 33 -3.35 -2.35 9.12
C ALA A 33 -3.17 -1.17 8.15
N PHE A 34 -2.16 -0.33 8.35
CA PHE A 34 -1.74 0.66 7.35
C PHE A 34 -1.14 -0.01 6.12
N LEU A 35 -0.26 -0.99 6.31
CA LEU A 35 0.40 -1.72 5.23
C LEU A 35 -0.55 -2.62 4.40
N ILE A 36 -1.83 -2.74 4.75
CA ILE A 36 -2.85 -3.31 3.85
C ILE A 36 -3.19 -2.27 2.78
N VAL A 37 -2.23 -2.05 1.88
CA VAL A 37 -2.19 -0.96 0.91
C VAL A 37 -3.47 -0.87 0.05
N GLY A 38 -4.03 -2.01 -0.36
CA GLY A 38 -5.16 -2.04 -1.29
C GLY A 38 -6.51 -1.64 -0.70
N ILE A 39 -6.78 -1.96 0.57
CA ILE A 39 -8.08 -1.67 1.20
C ILE A 39 -8.03 -0.35 1.96
N THR A 40 -6.88 -0.02 2.57
CA THR A 40 -6.78 1.14 3.45
C THR A 40 -6.05 2.35 2.85
N ILE A 41 -5.05 2.14 2.01
CA ILE A 41 -4.24 3.26 1.51
C ILE A 41 -4.82 3.81 0.20
N MET A 42 -5.13 2.95 -0.77
CA MET A 42 -5.64 3.39 -2.09
C MET A 42 -6.82 4.39 -2.02
N PRO A 43 -7.97 4.07 -1.39
CA PRO A 43 -9.09 5.00 -1.30
C PRO A 43 -8.83 6.21 -0.38
N ALA A 44 -7.75 6.19 0.41
CA ALA A 44 -7.37 7.36 1.21
C ALA A 44 -6.63 8.41 0.35
N PHE A 45 -5.87 7.95 -0.64
CA PHE A 45 -5.09 8.79 -1.55
C PHE A 45 -5.85 9.19 -2.81
N GLU A 46 -6.87 8.44 -3.23
CA GLU A 46 -7.71 8.78 -4.39
C GLU A 46 -8.31 10.20 -4.31
N GLY A 47 -8.05 11.02 -5.32
CA GLY A 47 -8.48 12.42 -5.37
C GLY A 47 -7.94 13.26 -4.23
N LEU A 48 -6.70 12.98 -3.78
CA LEU A 48 -5.97 13.82 -2.83
C LEU A 48 -5.02 14.78 -3.56
N LEU A 49 -4.47 14.36 -4.70
CA LEU A 49 -3.53 15.12 -5.52
C LEU A 49 -4.17 15.55 -6.84
N ASP A 50 -3.48 16.43 -7.58
CA ASP A 50 -3.86 16.76 -8.95
C ASP A 50 -3.77 15.51 -9.84
N LEU A 51 -4.66 15.43 -10.84
CA LEU A 51 -4.86 14.26 -11.72
C LEU A 51 -3.58 13.52 -12.18
N PRO A 52 -2.50 14.17 -12.67
CA PRO A 52 -1.31 13.44 -13.10
C PRO A 52 -0.53 12.80 -11.94
N ASP A 53 -0.53 13.44 -10.78
CA ASP A 53 0.20 12.96 -9.60
C ASP A 53 -0.60 11.91 -8.84
N ASP A 54 -1.93 12.05 -8.80
CA ASP A 54 -2.84 11.09 -8.17
C ASP A 54 -2.72 9.70 -8.83
N GLN A 55 -2.64 9.66 -10.17
CA GLN A 55 -2.46 8.42 -10.90
C GLN A 55 -1.08 7.80 -10.66
N ASN A 56 0.01 8.59 -10.70
CA ASN A 56 1.36 8.10 -10.43
C ASN A 56 1.49 7.52 -9.01
N VAL A 57 0.84 8.17 -8.03
CA VAL A 57 0.80 7.69 -6.64
C VAL A 57 -0.04 6.43 -6.51
N ALA A 58 -1.19 6.34 -7.19
CA ALA A 58 -2.03 5.15 -7.18
C ALA A 58 -1.29 3.94 -7.79
N ASP A 59 -0.59 4.12 -8.91
CA ASP A 59 0.20 3.08 -9.58
C ASP A 59 1.36 2.61 -8.69
N LEU A 60 2.08 3.54 -8.05
CA LEU A 60 3.13 3.21 -7.08
C LEU A 60 2.58 2.39 -5.90
N LEU A 61 1.46 2.82 -5.33
CA LEU A 61 0.82 2.12 -4.22
C LEU A 61 0.38 0.71 -4.64
N PHE A 62 -0.12 0.54 -5.86
CA PHE A 62 -0.49 -0.77 -6.39
C PHE A 62 0.71 -1.71 -6.48
N GLU A 63 1.82 -1.28 -7.09
CA GLU A 63 3.00 -2.12 -7.24
C GLU A 63 3.64 -2.49 -5.89
N LEU A 64 3.67 -1.55 -4.94
CA LEU A 64 4.12 -1.83 -3.57
C LEU A 64 3.20 -2.83 -2.85
N ALA A 65 1.88 -2.74 -3.06
CA ALA A 65 0.92 -3.69 -2.50
C ALA A 65 1.14 -5.10 -3.04
N ASN A 66 1.31 -5.20 -4.36
CA ASN A 66 1.54 -6.46 -5.07
C ASN A 66 2.85 -7.12 -4.58
N TRP A 67 3.93 -6.34 -4.54
CA TRP A 67 5.22 -6.81 -4.03
C TRP A 67 5.14 -7.27 -2.57
N HIS A 68 4.50 -6.50 -1.69
CA HIS A 68 4.36 -6.86 -0.28
C HIS A 68 3.49 -8.11 -0.08
N ALA A 69 2.43 -8.29 -0.87
CA ALA A 69 1.60 -9.48 -0.85
C ALA A 69 2.40 -10.73 -1.27
N LEU A 70 3.19 -10.64 -2.34
CA LEU A 70 4.08 -11.71 -2.81
C LEU A 70 5.18 -12.04 -1.78
N ALA A 71 5.77 -11.02 -1.14
CA ALA A 71 6.75 -11.24 -0.07
C ALA A 71 6.13 -11.97 1.14
N LYS A 72 4.87 -11.68 1.47
CA LYS A 72 4.17 -12.26 2.62
C LYS A 72 3.60 -13.65 2.35
N LEU A 73 3.40 -14.02 1.08
CA LEU A 73 2.86 -15.33 0.69
C LEU A 73 3.71 -16.51 1.19
N ARG A 74 4.99 -16.31 1.53
CA ARG A 74 5.93 -17.36 2.03
C ARG A 74 5.88 -18.66 1.23
N LEU A 75 5.45 -18.58 -0.02
CA LEU A 75 5.31 -19.68 -0.95
C LEU A 75 6.54 -19.63 -1.84
N HIS A 76 7.53 -20.47 -1.54
CA HIS A 76 8.80 -20.50 -2.27
C HIS A 76 8.79 -21.67 -3.25
N THR A 77 8.18 -21.46 -4.41
CA THR A 77 8.36 -22.30 -5.59
C THR A 77 9.14 -21.49 -6.63
N ASP A 78 9.77 -22.16 -7.60
CA ASP A 78 10.53 -21.46 -8.64
C ASP A 78 9.67 -20.42 -9.38
N VAL A 79 8.40 -20.77 -9.63
CA VAL A 79 7.42 -19.89 -10.28
C VAL A 79 7.12 -18.65 -9.44
N THR A 80 6.91 -18.78 -8.13
CA THR A 80 6.60 -17.61 -7.28
C THR A 80 7.81 -16.72 -7.08
N VAL A 81 9.02 -17.29 -7.09
CA VAL A 81 10.28 -16.52 -7.05
C VAL A 81 10.45 -15.70 -8.33
N ASP A 82 10.13 -16.27 -9.50
CA ASP A 82 10.17 -15.54 -10.77
C ASP A 82 9.14 -14.41 -10.82
N ILE A 83 7.91 -14.66 -10.37
CA ILE A 83 6.87 -13.64 -10.22
C ILE A 83 7.32 -12.53 -9.26
N PHE A 84 7.95 -12.89 -8.14
CA PHE A 84 8.45 -11.92 -7.17
C PHE A 84 9.57 -11.05 -7.75
N ARG A 85 10.48 -11.63 -8.54
CA ARG A 85 11.52 -10.88 -9.25
C ARG A 85 10.92 -9.93 -10.28
N ALA A 86 9.91 -10.36 -11.02
CA ALA A 86 9.20 -9.51 -11.98
C ALA A 86 8.50 -8.34 -11.28
N SER A 87 7.73 -8.61 -10.21
CA SER A 87 7.06 -7.58 -9.41
C SER A 87 8.06 -6.60 -8.78
N THR A 88 9.23 -7.07 -8.35
CA THR A 88 10.29 -6.21 -7.81
C THR A 88 10.79 -5.21 -8.88
N LYS A 89 10.94 -5.63 -10.15
CA LYS A 89 11.31 -4.71 -11.24
C LYS A 89 10.26 -3.63 -11.47
N LEU A 90 8.98 -4.03 -11.53
CA LEU A 90 7.85 -3.11 -11.70
C LEU A 90 7.77 -2.10 -10.55
N MET A 91 7.94 -2.58 -9.31
CA MET A 91 8.02 -1.71 -8.14
C MET A 91 9.14 -0.67 -8.26
N TYR A 92 10.35 -1.05 -8.68
CA TYR A 92 11.45 -0.10 -8.85
C TYR A 92 11.16 0.92 -9.96
N GLU A 93 10.54 0.50 -11.06
CA GLU A 93 10.15 1.39 -12.16
C GLU A 93 9.08 2.40 -11.72
N ALA A 94 8.08 1.94 -10.95
CA ALA A 94 7.06 2.81 -10.37
C ALA A 94 7.66 3.81 -9.36
N ILE A 95 8.62 3.38 -8.52
CA ILE A 95 9.34 4.27 -7.60
C ILE A 95 10.12 5.35 -8.35
N ARG A 96 10.82 4.98 -9.43
CA ARG A 96 11.55 5.95 -10.27
C ARG A 96 10.60 6.92 -10.94
N THR A 97 9.52 6.41 -11.52
CA THR A 97 8.49 7.23 -12.17
C THR A 97 7.88 8.23 -11.18
N PHE A 98 7.58 7.79 -9.95
CA PHE A 98 7.13 8.68 -8.89
C PHE A 98 8.19 9.74 -8.55
N ALA A 99 9.46 9.37 -8.39
CA ALA A 99 10.51 10.32 -8.06
C ALA A 99 10.79 11.34 -9.18
N GLU A 100 10.59 10.98 -10.44
CA GLU A 100 10.86 11.82 -11.61
C GLU A 100 9.67 12.67 -12.04
N LYS A 101 8.44 12.14 -11.94
CA LYS A 101 7.24 12.78 -12.50
C LYS A 101 6.34 13.44 -11.48
N THR A 102 6.42 13.05 -10.21
CA THR A 102 5.61 13.67 -9.15
C THR A 102 6.35 14.90 -8.61
N CYS A 103 5.64 16.01 -8.48
CA CYS A 103 6.20 17.34 -8.22
C CYS A 103 6.74 17.55 -6.79
#